data_AF-A0A7S0PJ05-F1
#
_entry.id   AF-A0A7S0PJ05-F1
#
_cell.length_a   1.000
_cell.length_b   1.000
_cell.length_c   1.000
_cell.angle_alpha   90.00
_cell.angle_beta   90.00
_cell.angle_gamma   90.00
#
_symmetry.space_group_name_H-M   'P 1'
#
loop_
_entity.id
_entity.type
_entity.pdbx_description
1 polymer ?
#
loop_
_entity_poly.entity_id
_entity_poly.type
_entity_poly.pdbx_seq_one_letter_code
_entity_poly.pdbx_strand_id
1 'polypeptide(L)'
;MSQMGDFGIGIGIYFSTTMALAIILFIAGILSLPNIIYLSSTDYSSDNYVHDNSILLESSAMCADQTFVPCPDCPENKWDDDDALNRFGYAEGSNETLAFAKHNECEGAQTRLGMVNVVVIIFLVISLSLFSQWQSRQEEAFDIDEQTAQDYSIVVDDAPPDVINPDVWKEYFERLTDGEHVTVVTLSLNNGPLVKALVEHRLLKKKLRRLVFDAYRRSNNYSLDNLDHLKLLAEASPKVPAWIRYLFCNQPAEGKLPGWLKILTCGLVTDAVTVYEEYVALETYIETLSQQNYEVTDVFITFENESGQRLALQKLDVGSYNIMRQHTSHVPQDILFGADQVLLSVSEPAEPSAIRWADLATDWMTRLKGLCLSFILTILGLIISAFIVSQQNGAEVALYIALMNGIFPFLCRTIVNFETHPDEGDRSLSLYWKVTLFRWVNTAVIIFAATPFTHSLSDNDDDLIPSIYRIFFAELLAAPAIILSDPLGHFERHIMAPRYAKTQDEINSYMRG
;
A
#
# COMPACT_ATOMS: atom_id res chain seq x y z
N MET A 1 9.23 -20.63 16.83
CA MET A 1 9.34 -19.20 16.46
C MET A 1 10.73 -18.84 15.97
N SER A 2 11.83 -19.33 16.56
CA SER A 2 13.19 -19.08 16.02
C SER A 2 13.34 -19.47 14.53
N GLN A 3 12.69 -20.55 14.09
CA GLN A 3 12.68 -20.98 12.68
C GLN A 3 11.83 -20.12 11.73
N MET A 4 11.07 -19.13 12.23
CA MET A 4 10.31 -18.24 11.34
C MET A 4 11.19 -17.12 10.76
N GLY A 5 12.35 -16.83 11.37
CA GLY A 5 13.34 -15.92 10.80
C GLY A 5 13.84 -16.39 9.44
N ASP A 6 13.94 -17.71 9.23
CA ASP A 6 14.39 -18.31 7.96
C ASP A 6 13.48 -17.97 6.75
N PHE A 7 12.26 -17.49 6.98
CA PHE A 7 11.34 -17.05 5.92
C PHE A 7 11.41 -15.53 5.64
N GLY A 8 12.32 -14.82 6.32
CA GLY A 8 12.53 -13.39 6.25
C GLY A 8 12.03 -12.65 7.50
N ILE A 9 12.78 -11.62 7.91
CA ILE A 9 12.54 -10.78 9.10
C ILE A 9 11.09 -10.30 9.17
N GLY A 10 10.55 -9.80 8.05
CA GLY A 10 9.20 -9.26 7.98
C GLY A 10 8.11 -10.28 8.35
N ILE A 11 8.26 -11.54 7.93
CA ILE A 11 7.29 -12.61 8.23
C ILE A 11 7.35 -12.97 9.72
N GLY A 12 8.56 -13.09 10.27
CA GLY A 12 8.77 -13.35 11.69
C GLY A 12 8.13 -12.28 12.59
N ILE A 13 8.43 -11.00 12.31
CA ILE A 13 7.88 -9.85 13.04
C ILE A 13 6.35 -9.80 12.90
N TYR A 14 5.80 -10.03 11.71
CA TYR A 14 4.35 -10.00 11.47
C TYR A 14 3.58 -11.02 12.31
N PHE A 15 3.98 -12.29 12.28
CA PHE A 15 3.28 -13.34 13.04
C PHE A 15 3.41 -13.13 14.53
N SER A 16 4.59 -12.73 15.00
CA SER A 16 4.78 -12.49 16.42
C SER A 16 4.00 -11.26 16.91
N THR A 17 3.91 -10.21 16.09
CA THR A 17 3.07 -9.04 16.35
C THR A 17 1.59 -9.43 16.44
N THR A 18 1.11 -10.20 15.46
CA THR A 18 -0.28 -10.66 15.42
C THR A 18 -0.63 -11.51 16.64
N MET A 19 0.25 -12.43 17.03
CA MET A 19 0.05 -13.27 18.21
C MET A 19 0.04 -12.44 19.50
N ALA A 20 0.98 -11.50 19.66
CA ALA A 20 1.03 -10.62 20.82
C ALA A 20 -0.22 -9.74 20.92
N LEU A 21 -0.66 -9.12 19.82
CA LEU A 21 -1.88 -8.34 19.77
C LEU A 21 -3.11 -9.18 20.07
N ALA A 22 -3.19 -10.42 19.57
CA ALA A 22 -4.29 -11.33 19.89
C ALA A 22 -4.37 -11.62 21.40
N ILE A 23 -3.22 -11.85 22.06
CA ILE A 23 -3.16 -12.05 23.52
C ILE A 23 -3.57 -10.78 24.28
N ILE A 24 -3.05 -9.61 23.88
CA ILE A 24 -3.38 -8.32 24.51
C ILE A 24 -4.88 -8.05 24.40
N LEU A 25 -5.45 -8.20 23.20
CA LEU A 25 -6.87 -7.98 22.95
C LEU A 25 -7.75 -9.01 23.68
N PHE A 26 -7.31 -10.27 23.77
CA PHE A 26 -8.01 -11.29 24.54
C PHE A 26 -8.09 -10.94 26.04
N ILE A 27 -6.98 -10.48 26.63
CA ILE A 27 -6.94 -10.03 28.03
C ILE A 27 -7.79 -8.77 28.22
N ALA A 28 -7.72 -7.81 27.30
CA ALA A 28 -8.57 -6.61 27.34
C ALA A 28 -10.07 -6.98 27.28
N GLY A 29 -10.43 -7.99 26.47
CA GLY A 29 -11.77 -8.57 26.41
C GLY A 29 -12.19 -9.17 27.75
N ILE A 30 -11.34 -9.96 28.40
CA ILE A 30 -11.59 -10.52 29.74
C ILE A 30 -11.80 -9.41 30.78
N LEU A 31 -10.97 -8.38 30.77
CA LEU A 31 -11.11 -7.23 31.67
C LEU A 31 -12.41 -6.45 31.44
N SER A 32 -12.96 -6.51 30.22
CA SER A 32 -14.22 -5.87 29.84
C SER A 32 -15.46 -6.69 30.19
N LEU A 33 -15.32 -7.97 30.58
CA LEU A 33 -16.45 -8.86 30.90
C LEU A 33 -17.41 -8.31 31.95
N PRO A 34 -17.00 -7.64 33.04
CA PRO A 34 -17.94 -7.08 34.00
C PRO A 34 -18.88 -6.04 33.39
N ASN A 35 -18.39 -5.24 32.44
CA ASN A 35 -19.21 -4.27 31.72
C ASN A 35 -20.15 -4.97 30.76
N ILE A 36 -19.66 -5.96 30.02
CA ILE A 36 -20.47 -6.78 29.10
C ILE A 36 -21.64 -7.45 29.86
N ILE A 37 -21.35 -8.11 30.99
CA ILE A 37 -22.34 -8.79 31.83
C ILE A 37 -23.34 -7.80 32.44
N TYR A 38 -22.89 -6.62 32.87
CA TYR A 38 -23.80 -5.59 33.41
C TYR A 38 -24.74 -5.07 32.33
N LEU A 39 -24.22 -4.74 31.14
CA LEU A 39 -25.01 -4.23 30.03
C LEU A 39 -25.97 -5.28 29.46
N SER A 40 -25.69 -6.57 29.64
CA SER A 40 -26.61 -7.66 29.31
C SER A 40 -27.59 -8.00 30.46
N SER A 41 -27.45 -7.39 31.64
CA SER A 41 -28.27 -7.73 32.81
C SER A 41 -29.59 -6.97 32.84
N THR A 42 -30.59 -7.56 33.52
CA THR A 42 -31.89 -6.92 33.78
C THR A 42 -31.78 -5.67 34.66
N ASP A 43 -30.66 -5.50 35.36
CA ASP A 43 -30.39 -4.30 36.17
C ASP A 43 -30.13 -3.07 35.29
N TYR A 44 -29.65 -3.27 34.06
CA TYR A 44 -29.41 -2.19 33.10
C TYR A 44 -30.65 -1.88 32.24
N SER A 45 -31.36 -2.92 31.78
CA SER A 45 -32.61 -2.78 31.03
C SER A 45 -33.64 -3.76 31.60
N SER A 46 -34.71 -3.23 32.19
CA SER A 46 -35.67 -4.03 32.99
C SER A 46 -36.61 -4.92 32.16
N ASP A 47 -36.51 -4.84 30.83
CA ASP A 47 -37.51 -5.34 29.92
C ASP A 47 -37.07 -6.63 29.20
N ASN A 48 -37.99 -7.59 29.07
CA ASN A 48 -37.78 -8.83 28.31
C ASN A 48 -37.59 -8.59 26.79
N TYR A 49 -37.67 -7.34 26.34
CA TYR A 49 -37.48 -6.94 24.94
C TYR A 49 -36.08 -7.26 24.41
N VAL A 50 -35.07 -7.36 25.27
CA VAL A 50 -33.70 -7.70 24.85
C VAL A 50 -33.61 -9.13 24.30
N HIS A 51 -34.52 -10.03 24.69
CA HIS A 51 -34.48 -11.43 24.22
C HIS A 51 -34.98 -11.65 22.79
N ASP A 52 -35.71 -10.70 22.19
CA ASP A 52 -36.15 -10.78 20.79
C ASP A 52 -35.24 -10.03 19.82
N ASN A 53 -34.29 -9.23 20.34
CA ASN A 53 -33.34 -8.47 19.52
C ASN A 53 -32.08 -9.29 19.19
N SER A 54 -31.38 -8.91 18.13
CA SER A 54 -30.21 -9.64 17.64
C SER A 54 -29.12 -9.77 18.71
N ILE A 55 -28.53 -10.98 18.81
CA ILE A 55 -27.39 -11.33 19.68
C ILE A 55 -26.22 -10.32 19.58
N LEU A 56 -26.16 -9.55 18.48
CA LEU A 56 -25.15 -8.52 18.24
C LEU A 56 -25.28 -7.30 19.17
N LEU A 57 -26.50 -6.96 19.58
CA LEU A 57 -26.76 -5.83 20.47
C LEU A 57 -26.78 -6.23 21.94
N GLU A 58 -26.84 -7.53 22.23
CA GLU A 58 -26.73 -8.09 23.57
C GLU A 58 -25.37 -7.68 24.18
N SER A 59 -25.40 -7.02 25.35
CA SER A 59 -24.22 -6.43 26.03
C SER A 59 -23.72 -5.08 25.48
N SER A 60 -24.44 -4.44 24.55
CA SER A 60 -24.15 -3.06 24.15
C SER A 60 -24.71 -2.05 25.15
N ALA A 61 -24.21 -0.81 25.12
CA ALA A 61 -24.75 0.28 25.94
C ALA A 61 -26.07 0.87 25.40
N MET A 62 -26.78 0.15 24.53
CA MET A 62 -28.08 0.56 24.03
C MET A 62 -29.14 0.44 25.12
N CYS A 63 -29.87 1.51 25.38
CA CYS A 63 -31.01 1.47 26.29
C CYS A 63 -32.29 1.11 25.52
N ALA A 64 -32.78 -0.11 25.71
CA ALA A 64 -34.06 -0.55 25.17
C ALA A 64 -35.24 -0.16 26.06
N ASP A 65 -34.99 0.11 27.35
CA ASP A 65 -36.02 0.49 28.32
C ASP A 65 -36.42 1.96 28.14
N GLN A 66 -37.58 2.17 27.52
CA GLN A 66 -38.08 3.49 27.14
C GLN A 66 -39.51 3.70 27.63
N THR A 67 -39.74 4.77 28.37
CA THR A 67 -41.09 5.18 28.81
C THR A 67 -41.51 6.47 28.12
N PHE A 68 -42.80 6.65 27.88
CA PHE A 68 -43.32 7.93 27.42
C PHE A 68 -43.47 8.87 28.61
N VAL A 69 -42.72 9.97 28.62
CA VAL A 69 -42.75 11.01 29.65
C VAL A 69 -43.40 12.27 29.07
N PRO A 70 -44.31 12.94 29.81
CA PRO A 70 -44.95 14.16 29.32
C PRO A 70 -43.91 15.26 29.09
N CYS A 71 -43.94 15.87 27.90
CA CYS A 71 -43.06 16.98 27.52
C CYS A 71 -43.90 18.15 26.97
N PRO A 72 -44.43 19.03 27.84
CA PRO A 72 -45.30 20.13 27.42
C PRO A 72 -44.58 21.19 26.56
N ASP A 73 -43.25 21.30 26.70
CA ASP A 73 -42.43 22.29 26.00
C ASP A 73 -41.69 21.71 24.77
N CYS A 74 -41.96 20.46 24.38
CA CYS A 74 -41.34 19.85 23.20
C CYS A 74 -42.04 20.34 21.92
N PRO A 75 -41.40 21.15 21.06
CA PRO A 75 -42.05 21.65 19.86
C PRO A 75 -42.11 20.53 18.80
N GLU A 76 -43.28 20.35 18.21
CA GLU A 76 -43.59 19.31 17.21
C GLU A 76 -42.61 19.35 16.02
N ASN A 77 -42.24 20.55 15.58
CA ASN A 77 -41.33 20.78 14.44
C ASN A 77 -39.88 20.31 14.65
N LYS A 78 -39.51 19.81 15.84
CA LYS A 78 -38.20 19.18 16.08
C LYS A 78 -38.21 17.67 15.79
N TRP A 79 -39.38 17.13 15.48
CA TRP A 79 -39.62 15.70 15.32
C TRP A 79 -40.37 15.44 14.00
N ASP A 80 -39.99 16.09 12.90
CA ASP A 80 -40.65 15.93 11.58
C ASP A 80 -40.06 14.80 10.72
N ASP A 81 -39.04 14.07 11.19
CA ASP A 81 -38.52 12.88 10.48
C ASP A 81 -39.46 11.68 10.70
N ASP A 82 -39.59 10.78 9.72
CA ASP A 82 -40.51 9.62 9.75
C ASP A 82 -40.37 8.72 11.00
N ASP A 83 -39.22 8.76 11.69
CA ASP A 83 -38.95 8.07 12.96
C ASP A 83 -39.57 8.72 14.21
N ALA A 84 -40.04 9.96 14.09
CA ALA A 84 -40.63 10.71 15.19
C ALA A 84 -41.93 10.12 15.71
N LEU A 85 -42.71 9.47 14.84
CA LEU A 85 -43.94 8.76 15.21
C LEU A 85 -43.68 7.68 16.29
N ASN A 86 -42.45 7.15 16.35
CA ASN A 86 -42.05 6.16 17.34
C ASN A 86 -41.42 6.76 18.60
N ARG A 87 -41.08 8.06 18.62
CA ARG A 87 -40.38 8.73 19.73
C ARG A 87 -41.21 9.83 20.38
N PHE A 88 -42.23 10.33 19.71
CA PHE A 88 -43.09 11.41 20.14
C PHE A 88 -44.55 11.06 19.85
N GLY A 89 -45.44 11.38 20.79
CA GLY A 89 -46.85 11.06 20.67
C GLY A 89 -47.72 11.99 21.49
N TYR A 90 -49.01 12.06 21.16
CA TYR A 90 -49.99 12.84 21.89
C TYR A 90 -50.98 11.90 22.59
N ALA A 91 -51.38 12.25 23.81
CA ALA A 91 -52.56 11.68 24.44
C ALA A 91 -53.64 12.75 24.57
N GLU A 92 -54.84 12.45 24.07
CA GLU A 92 -56.02 13.30 24.25
C GLU A 92 -56.64 13.03 25.63
N GLY A 93 -56.44 13.98 26.55
CA GLY A 93 -57.19 14.04 27.79
C GLY A 93 -58.57 14.68 27.58
N SER A 94 -59.42 14.64 28.60
CA SER A 94 -60.80 15.14 28.53
C SER A 94 -60.94 16.64 28.24
N ASN A 95 -59.88 17.44 28.34
CA ASN A 95 -59.86 18.88 27.98
C ASN A 95 -58.53 19.40 27.37
N GLU A 96 -57.45 18.61 27.34
CA GLU A 96 -56.12 19.06 26.89
C GLU A 96 -55.36 17.92 26.18
N THR A 97 -54.64 18.25 25.11
CA THR A 97 -53.67 17.36 24.44
C THR A 97 -52.31 17.50 25.12
N LEU A 98 -51.80 16.41 25.69
CA LEU A 98 -50.47 16.38 26.27
C LEU A 98 -49.51 15.69 25.30
N ALA A 99 -48.40 16.35 25.02
CA ALA A 99 -47.28 15.78 24.27
C ALA A 99 -46.45 14.88 25.17
N PHE A 100 -46.02 13.73 24.65
CA PHE A 100 -45.14 12.78 25.30
C PHE A 100 -43.95 12.52 24.40
N ALA A 101 -42.77 12.41 25.01
CA ALA A 101 -41.55 11.98 24.34
C ALA A 101 -41.03 10.71 25.03
N LYS A 102 -40.42 9.81 24.27
CA LYS A 102 -39.73 8.65 24.84
C LYS A 102 -38.51 9.11 25.62
N HIS A 103 -38.44 8.69 26.88
CA HIS A 103 -37.31 8.85 27.78
C HIS A 103 -36.64 7.50 27.98
N ASN A 104 -35.31 7.46 27.94
CA ASN A 104 -34.55 6.26 28.25
C ASN A 104 -34.46 6.13 29.78
N GLU A 105 -35.00 5.03 30.33
CA GLU A 105 -35.03 4.77 31.77
C GLU A 105 -33.76 4.09 32.29
N CYS A 106 -32.87 3.63 31.40
CA CYS A 106 -31.63 2.98 31.83
C CYS A 106 -30.78 3.94 32.66
N GLU A 107 -30.35 3.48 33.83
CA GLU A 107 -29.42 4.24 34.67
C GLU A 107 -28.17 4.58 33.85
N GLY A 108 -27.89 5.88 33.73
CA GLY A 108 -26.69 6.36 33.05
C GLY A 108 -25.42 5.75 33.64
N ALA A 109 -24.32 5.84 32.91
CA ALA A 109 -23.05 5.16 33.22
C ALA A 109 -22.69 5.23 34.72
N GLN A 110 -22.92 4.12 35.45
CA GLN A 110 -22.52 4.02 36.85
C GLN A 110 -21.00 4.19 36.93
N THR A 111 -20.52 4.83 38.01
CA THR A 111 -19.08 5.07 38.20
C THR A 111 -18.25 3.79 38.08
N ARG A 112 -18.83 2.64 38.44
CA ARG A 112 -18.22 1.32 38.32
C ARG A 112 -17.90 0.93 36.86
N LEU A 113 -18.79 1.18 35.90
CA LEU A 113 -18.54 0.92 34.48
C LEU A 113 -17.40 1.79 33.95
N GLY A 114 -17.43 3.08 34.32
CA GLY A 114 -16.38 4.03 34.00
C GLY A 114 -15.02 3.57 34.51
N MET A 115 -14.95 3.06 35.75
CA MET A 115 -13.72 2.52 36.33
C MET A 115 -13.17 1.33 35.53
N VAL A 116 -14.03 0.38 35.14
CA VAL A 116 -13.61 -0.78 34.33
C VAL A 116 -13.06 -0.32 32.97
N ASN A 117 -13.73 0.62 32.29
CA ASN A 117 -13.26 1.17 31.01
C ASN A 117 -11.90 1.87 31.15
N VAL A 118 -11.71 2.66 32.21
CA VAL A 118 -10.42 3.31 32.50
C VAL A 118 -9.33 2.26 32.75
N VAL A 119 -9.62 1.19 33.49
CA VAL A 119 -8.67 0.08 33.73
C VAL A 119 -8.28 -0.59 32.41
N VAL A 120 -9.24 -0.86 31.51
CA VAL A 120 -8.98 -1.46 30.19
C VAL A 120 -8.12 -0.52 29.34
N ILE A 121 -8.40 0.78 29.32
CA ILE A 121 -7.59 1.77 28.57
C ILE A 121 -6.16 1.83 29.11
N ILE A 122 -5.99 1.89 30.43
CA ILE A 122 -4.65 1.89 31.06
C ILE A 122 -3.90 0.61 30.71
N PHE A 123 -4.57 -0.55 30.79
CA PHE A 123 -4.00 -1.83 30.41
C PHE A 123 -3.55 -1.83 28.94
N LEU A 124 -4.38 -1.34 28.01
CA LEU A 124 -4.03 -1.26 26.59
C LEU A 124 -2.84 -0.34 26.35
N VAL A 125 -2.81 0.85 26.97
CA VAL A 125 -1.69 1.80 26.83
C VAL A 125 -0.38 1.17 27.33
N ILE A 126 -0.39 0.54 28.50
CA ILE A 126 0.81 -0.12 29.06
C ILE A 126 1.23 -1.29 28.19
N SER A 127 0.29 -2.15 27.80
CA SER A 127 0.58 -3.35 27.01
C SER A 127 1.12 -3.02 25.63
N LEU A 128 0.55 -2.01 24.95
CA LEU A 128 1.04 -1.53 23.66
C LEU A 128 2.42 -0.85 23.78
N SER A 129 2.67 -0.13 24.88
CA SER A 129 3.99 0.47 25.13
C SER A 129 5.07 -0.60 25.35
N LEU A 130 4.77 -1.63 26.17
CA LEU A 130 5.66 -2.76 26.39
C LEU A 130 5.85 -3.59 25.12
N PHE A 131 4.77 -3.78 24.36
CA PHE A 131 4.81 -4.47 23.08
C PHE A 131 5.70 -3.74 22.07
N SER A 132 5.58 -2.40 21.96
CA SER A 132 6.44 -1.59 21.10
C SER A 132 7.92 -1.73 21.49
N GLN A 133 8.25 -1.66 22.78
CA GLN A 133 9.63 -1.89 23.24
C GLN A 133 10.13 -3.31 22.95
N TRP A 134 9.25 -4.31 23.12
CA TRP A 134 9.57 -5.70 22.84
C TRP A 134 9.81 -5.92 21.33
N GLN A 135 9.01 -5.29 20.47
CA GLN A 135 9.15 -5.35 19.03
C GLN A 135 10.48 -4.76 18.55
N SER A 136 10.88 -3.59 19.06
CA SER A 136 12.19 -2.99 18.72
C SER A 136 13.36 -3.91 19.10
N ARG A 137 13.27 -4.60 20.24
CA ARG A 137 14.31 -5.58 20.63
C ARG A 137 14.33 -6.82 19.74
N GLN A 138 13.18 -7.25 19.23
CA GLN A 138 13.13 -8.37 18.29
C GLN A 138 13.70 -7.97 16.94
N GLU A 139 13.40 -6.77 16.47
CA GLU A 139 13.95 -6.19 15.25
C GLU A 139 15.48 -6.16 15.31
N GLU A 140 16.06 -5.58 16.39
CA GLU A 140 17.51 -5.59 16.61
C GLU A 140 18.11 -7.02 16.60
N ALA A 141 17.43 -7.98 17.22
CA ALA A 141 17.92 -9.35 17.28
C ALA A 141 17.88 -10.06 15.91
N PHE A 142 16.82 -9.82 15.13
CA PHE A 142 16.70 -10.38 13.78
C PHE A 142 17.70 -9.75 12.81
N ASP A 143 17.92 -8.44 12.92
CA ASP A 143 18.89 -7.69 12.13
C ASP A 143 20.32 -8.19 12.36
N ILE A 144 20.71 -8.43 13.63
CA ILE A 144 22.03 -8.99 13.96
C ILE A 144 22.25 -10.40 13.38
N ASP A 145 21.18 -11.20 13.25
CA ASP A 145 21.26 -12.59 12.79
C ASP A 145 21.36 -12.70 11.25
N GLU A 146 20.97 -11.67 10.50
CA GLU A 146 20.94 -11.66 9.04
C GLU A 146 21.98 -10.68 8.47
N GLN A 147 23.15 -11.20 8.07
CA GLN A 147 24.16 -10.37 7.41
C GLN A 147 23.71 -9.99 6.00
N THR A 148 23.48 -8.70 5.76
CA THR A 148 23.10 -8.16 4.47
C THR A 148 24.20 -7.28 3.89
N ALA A 149 24.09 -6.92 2.61
CA ALA A 149 25.02 -5.96 1.99
C ALA A 149 24.86 -4.54 2.57
N GLN A 150 23.71 -4.25 3.19
CA GLN A 150 23.34 -2.96 3.74
C GLN A 150 24.14 -2.65 5.02
N ASP A 151 24.41 -3.66 5.86
CA ASP A 151 25.17 -3.50 7.12
C ASP A 151 26.61 -3.01 6.90
N TYR A 152 27.16 -3.27 5.71
CA TYR A 152 28.52 -2.88 5.34
C TYR A 152 28.56 -1.64 4.45
N SER A 153 27.41 -1.11 4.06
CA SER A 153 27.32 -0.06 3.05
C SER A 153 26.67 1.21 3.58
N ILE A 154 27.09 2.34 3.03
CA ILE A 154 26.41 3.64 3.16
C ILE A 154 26.06 4.16 1.77
N VAL A 155 25.06 5.01 1.68
CA VAL A 155 24.76 5.81 0.48
C VAL A 155 24.93 7.28 0.77
N VAL A 156 25.51 8.00 -0.20
CA VAL A 156 25.58 9.46 -0.25
C VAL A 156 24.55 9.93 -1.27
N ASP A 157 23.46 10.57 -0.82
CA ASP A 157 22.30 10.91 -1.67
C ASP A 157 22.47 12.22 -2.47
N ASP A 158 23.40 13.09 -2.05
CA ASP A 158 23.61 14.43 -2.61
C ASP A 158 25.05 14.62 -3.12
N ALA A 159 25.57 13.59 -3.77
CA ALA A 159 26.93 13.59 -4.29
C ALA A 159 27.15 14.75 -5.28
N PRO A 160 28.28 15.49 -5.18
CA PRO A 160 28.61 16.52 -6.17
C PRO A 160 28.73 15.91 -7.57
N PRO A 161 28.05 16.49 -8.58
CA PRO A 161 27.90 15.86 -9.90
C PRO A 161 29.21 15.75 -10.69
N ASP A 162 30.23 16.51 -10.30
CA ASP A 162 31.54 16.60 -10.94
C ASP A 162 32.57 15.58 -10.41
N VAL A 163 32.31 14.94 -9.26
CA VAL A 163 33.28 14.04 -8.61
C VAL A 163 33.08 12.59 -9.03
N ILE A 164 33.56 12.27 -10.23
CA ILE A 164 33.45 10.94 -10.86
C ILE A 164 34.57 9.98 -10.42
N ASN A 165 35.63 10.46 -9.77
CA ASN A 165 36.75 9.59 -9.38
C ASN A 165 36.44 8.84 -8.07
N PRO A 166 36.28 7.49 -8.09
CA PRO A 166 35.99 6.70 -6.88
C PRO A 166 37.10 6.75 -5.83
N ASP A 167 38.35 7.02 -6.23
CA ASP A 167 39.48 7.08 -5.29
C ASP A 167 39.35 8.26 -4.32
N VAL A 168 38.73 9.37 -4.75
CA VAL A 168 38.51 10.55 -3.90
C VAL A 168 37.52 10.22 -2.79
N TRP A 169 36.45 9.51 -3.13
CA TRP A 169 35.46 9.01 -2.17
C TRP A 169 36.10 8.03 -1.20
N LYS A 170 36.88 7.08 -1.71
CA LYS A 170 37.60 6.10 -0.91
C LYS A 170 38.52 6.78 0.12
N GLU A 171 39.41 7.67 -0.33
CA GLU A 171 40.36 8.36 0.55
C GLU A 171 39.64 9.20 1.62
N TYR A 172 38.57 9.89 1.23
CA TYR A 172 37.78 10.68 2.17
C TYR A 172 37.16 9.81 3.27
N PHE A 173 36.50 8.70 2.90
CA PHE A 173 35.84 7.84 3.89
C PHE A 173 36.83 7.05 4.74
N GLU A 174 37.94 6.55 4.19
CA GLU A 174 39.00 5.90 4.99
C GLU A 174 39.63 6.89 6.00
N ARG A 175 39.79 8.17 5.61
CA ARG A 175 40.26 9.22 6.53
C ARG A 175 39.20 9.53 7.61
N LEU A 176 37.94 9.62 7.21
CA LEU A 176 36.83 9.95 8.11
C LEU A 176 36.65 8.87 9.18
N THR A 177 36.81 7.60 8.84
CA THR A 177 36.61 6.45 9.73
C THR A 177 37.88 6.01 10.46
N ASP A 178 38.86 6.90 10.62
CA ASP A 178 40.12 6.63 11.33
C ASP A 178 40.94 5.46 10.74
N GLY A 179 40.79 5.20 9.43
CA GLY A 179 41.54 4.20 8.68
C GLY A 179 40.80 2.88 8.41
N GLU A 180 39.50 2.78 8.71
CA GLU A 180 38.71 1.60 8.32
C GLU A 180 38.69 1.46 6.80
N HIS A 181 38.96 0.24 6.32
CA HIS A 181 39.16 -0.02 4.90
C HIS A 181 37.84 0.07 4.11
N VAL A 182 37.87 0.83 3.01
CA VAL A 182 36.78 0.88 2.04
C VAL A 182 37.08 -0.10 0.90
N THR A 183 36.25 -1.13 0.79
CA THR A 183 36.40 -2.24 -0.15
C THR A 183 35.98 -1.84 -1.56
N VAL A 184 34.79 -1.23 -1.69
CA VAL A 184 34.20 -0.88 -2.99
C VAL A 184 33.51 0.48 -2.89
N VAL A 185 33.72 1.31 -3.92
CA VAL A 185 32.94 2.52 -4.16
C VAL A 185 32.19 2.34 -5.48
N THR A 186 30.87 2.43 -5.44
CA THR A 186 29.99 2.32 -6.60
C THR A 186 29.30 3.66 -6.84
N LEU A 187 29.56 4.27 -8.00
CA LEU A 187 28.94 5.53 -8.39
C LEU A 187 27.67 5.24 -9.18
N SER A 188 26.55 5.77 -8.73
CA SER A 188 25.31 5.81 -9.51
C SER A 188 25.33 7.03 -10.41
N LEU A 189 25.04 6.80 -11.69
CA LEU A 189 25.02 7.83 -12.71
C LEU A 189 23.58 8.23 -13.02
N ASN A 190 23.38 9.47 -13.47
CA ASN A 190 22.09 9.96 -13.96
C ASN A 190 21.72 9.37 -15.34
N ASN A 191 21.74 8.04 -15.46
CA ASN A 191 21.48 7.30 -16.69
C ASN A 191 20.10 6.62 -16.68
N GLY A 192 19.15 7.13 -15.89
CA GLY A 192 17.79 6.60 -15.78
C GLY A 192 17.11 6.32 -17.13
N PRO A 193 17.19 7.20 -18.15
CA PRO A 193 16.68 6.92 -19.49
C PRO A 193 17.33 5.70 -20.16
N LEU A 194 18.64 5.51 -19.98
CA LEU A 194 19.37 4.35 -20.51
C LEU A 194 18.94 3.07 -19.80
N VAL A 195 18.81 3.08 -18.48
CA VAL A 195 18.32 1.92 -17.71
C VAL A 195 16.90 1.54 -18.14
N LYS A 196 16.00 2.54 -18.29
CA LYS A 196 14.63 2.32 -18.78
C LYS A 196 14.63 1.72 -20.20
N ALA A 197 15.44 2.26 -21.11
CA ALA A 197 15.58 1.73 -22.46
C ALA A 197 16.14 0.29 -22.47
N LEU A 198 17.12 -0.04 -21.61
CA LEU A 198 17.67 -1.39 -21.48
C LEU A 198 16.64 -2.40 -20.93
N VAL A 199 15.79 -1.98 -19.99
CA VAL A 199 14.68 -2.79 -19.48
C VAL A 199 13.66 -3.02 -20.58
N GLU A 200 13.25 -1.98 -21.29
CA GLU A 200 12.33 -2.07 -22.42
C GLU A 200 12.88 -2.97 -23.53
N HIS A 201 14.18 -2.87 -23.82
CA HIS A 201 14.87 -3.72 -24.78
C HIS A 201 14.82 -5.20 -24.37
N ARG A 202 15.02 -5.52 -23.08
CA ARG A 202 14.85 -6.89 -22.56
C ARG A 202 13.40 -7.36 -22.70
N LEU A 203 12.42 -6.50 -22.44
CA LEU A 203 10.99 -6.83 -22.57
C LEU A 203 10.59 -7.07 -24.03
N LEU A 204 10.99 -6.19 -24.95
CA LEU A 204 10.77 -6.34 -26.39
C LEU A 204 11.46 -7.60 -26.93
N LYS A 205 12.70 -7.89 -26.52
CA LYS A 205 13.39 -9.13 -26.90
C LYS A 205 12.63 -10.37 -26.46
N LYS A 206 12.13 -10.39 -25.22
CA LYS A 206 11.29 -11.49 -24.70
C LYS A 206 9.99 -11.61 -25.49
N LYS A 207 9.31 -10.48 -25.76
CA LYS A 207 8.07 -10.44 -26.55
C LYS A 207 8.30 -10.94 -27.98
N LEU A 208 9.38 -10.51 -28.62
CA LEU A 208 9.75 -10.93 -29.96
C LEU A 208 10.02 -12.43 -29.99
N ARG A 209 10.82 -12.97 -29.06
CA ARG A 209 11.08 -14.42 -28.93
C ARG A 209 9.79 -15.22 -28.82
N ARG A 210 8.78 -14.74 -28.08
CA ARG A 210 7.45 -15.39 -27.99
C ARG A 210 6.73 -15.45 -29.33
N LEU A 211 6.73 -14.33 -30.06
CA LEU A 211 6.03 -14.21 -31.34
C LEU A 211 6.69 -15.07 -32.42
N VAL A 212 8.02 -15.09 -32.48
CA VAL A 212 8.76 -15.85 -33.50
C VAL A 212 8.96 -17.32 -33.17
N PHE A 213 8.63 -17.77 -31.94
CA PHE A 213 8.90 -19.13 -31.49
C PHE A 213 8.33 -20.21 -32.41
N ASP A 214 7.14 -20.01 -32.97
CA ASP A 214 6.50 -21.00 -33.84
C ASP A 214 7.19 -21.09 -35.20
N ALA A 215 7.66 -19.95 -35.73
CA ALA A 215 8.47 -19.90 -36.94
C ALA A 215 9.85 -20.51 -36.70
N TYR A 216 10.46 -20.21 -35.54
CA TYR A 216 11.73 -20.77 -35.09
C TYR A 216 11.65 -22.30 -34.99
N ARG A 217 10.61 -22.84 -34.35
CA ARG A 217 10.42 -24.30 -34.23
C ARG A 217 10.32 -25.03 -35.57
N ARG A 218 9.83 -24.36 -36.63
CA ARG A 218 9.78 -24.92 -37.98
C ARG A 218 11.13 -24.84 -38.70
N SER A 219 12.03 -23.96 -38.28
CA SER A 219 13.33 -23.76 -38.91
C SER A 219 14.47 -24.24 -38.01
N ASN A 220 15.03 -25.41 -38.33
CA ASN A 220 16.10 -26.03 -37.54
C ASN A 220 17.46 -25.32 -37.60
N ASN A 221 17.64 -24.28 -38.43
CA ASN A 221 18.95 -23.68 -38.72
C ASN A 221 19.11 -22.24 -38.22
N TYR A 222 18.08 -21.62 -37.64
CA TYR A 222 18.18 -20.26 -37.14
C TYR A 222 18.54 -20.23 -35.65
N SER A 223 19.08 -19.10 -35.19
CA SER A 223 19.42 -18.83 -33.79
C SER A 223 18.63 -17.61 -33.33
N LEU A 224 18.05 -17.68 -32.13
CA LEU A 224 17.27 -16.59 -31.53
C LEU A 224 18.14 -15.43 -31.01
N ASP A 225 19.47 -15.57 -31.08
CA ASP A 225 20.41 -14.55 -30.63
C ASP A 225 21.03 -13.75 -31.78
N ASN A 226 20.89 -14.23 -33.03
CA ASN A 226 21.35 -13.49 -34.20
C ASN A 226 20.22 -12.58 -34.71
N LEU A 227 20.50 -11.27 -34.80
CA LEU A 227 19.55 -10.25 -35.22
C LEU A 227 18.99 -10.49 -36.64
N ASP A 228 19.84 -10.91 -37.58
CA ASP A 228 19.43 -11.19 -38.96
C ASP A 228 18.46 -12.38 -39.02
N HIS A 229 18.71 -13.39 -38.18
CA HIS A 229 17.80 -14.53 -38.06
C HIS A 229 16.46 -14.13 -37.45
N LEU A 230 16.46 -13.26 -36.43
CA LEU A 230 15.23 -12.74 -35.84
C LEU A 230 14.38 -11.97 -36.86
N LYS A 231 15.01 -11.18 -37.74
CA LYS A 231 14.31 -10.50 -38.83
C LYS A 231 13.61 -11.47 -39.76
N LEU A 232 14.34 -12.48 -40.26
CA LEU A 232 13.79 -13.50 -41.17
C LEU A 232 12.66 -14.29 -40.49
N LEU A 233 12.82 -14.62 -39.22
CA LEU A 233 11.78 -15.31 -38.44
C LEU A 233 10.55 -14.43 -38.18
N ALA A 234 10.74 -13.13 -37.95
CA ALA A 234 9.66 -12.17 -37.80
C ALA A 234 8.85 -12.03 -39.11
N GLU A 235 9.53 -11.96 -40.25
CA GLU A 235 8.90 -11.94 -41.59
C GLU A 235 8.16 -13.25 -41.91
N ALA A 236 8.67 -14.39 -41.44
CA ALA A 236 8.06 -15.71 -41.61
C ALA A 236 6.92 -16.00 -40.62
N SER A 237 6.76 -15.16 -39.59
CA SER A 237 5.71 -15.34 -38.57
C SER A 237 4.33 -15.04 -39.17
N PRO A 238 3.28 -15.74 -38.73
CA PRO A 238 1.93 -15.54 -39.26
C PRO A 238 1.46 -14.12 -38.98
N LYS A 239 1.21 -13.35 -40.03
CA LYS A 239 0.66 -12.00 -39.92
C LYS A 239 -0.73 -12.08 -39.29
N VAL A 240 -0.99 -11.19 -38.34
CA VAL A 240 -2.34 -11.02 -37.80
C VAL A 240 -3.28 -10.64 -38.95
N PRO A 241 -4.45 -11.30 -39.11
CA PRO A 241 -5.44 -10.91 -40.10
C PRO A 241 -5.79 -9.42 -40.02
N ALA A 242 -5.81 -8.75 -41.18
CA ALA A 242 -6.02 -7.31 -41.26
C ALA A 242 -7.31 -6.83 -40.58
N TRP A 243 -8.36 -7.65 -40.55
CA TRP A 243 -9.63 -7.32 -39.89
C TRP A 243 -9.52 -7.26 -38.36
N ILE A 244 -8.70 -8.11 -37.73
CA ILE A 244 -8.45 -8.06 -36.28
C ILE A 244 -7.67 -6.78 -35.97
N ARG A 245 -6.66 -6.46 -36.77
CA ARG A 245 -5.90 -5.20 -36.65
C ARG A 245 -6.80 -3.97 -36.79
N TYR A 246 -7.76 -4.02 -37.73
CA TYR A 246 -8.73 -2.94 -37.92
C TYR A 246 -9.68 -2.78 -36.73
N LEU A 247 -10.19 -3.88 -36.17
CA LEU A 247 -11.13 -3.87 -35.06
C LEU A 247 -10.52 -3.36 -33.75
N PHE A 248 -9.24 -3.66 -33.50
CA PHE A 248 -8.60 -3.34 -32.23
C PHE A 248 -7.67 -2.13 -32.28
N CYS A 249 -7.10 -1.76 -33.44
CA CYS A 249 -6.06 -0.71 -33.54
C CYS A 249 -6.32 0.42 -34.53
N ASN A 250 -7.35 0.36 -35.38
CA ASN A 250 -7.73 1.50 -36.22
C ASN A 250 -8.79 2.36 -35.51
N GLN A 251 -8.34 3.20 -34.58
CA GLN A 251 -8.97 4.52 -34.42
C GLN A 251 -8.01 5.60 -34.95
N PRO A 252 -8.55 6.61 -35.66
CA PRO A 252 -7.75 7.61 -36.35
C PRO A 252 -6.86 8.40 -35.38
N ALA A 253 -5.67 8.73 -35.86
CA ALA A 253 -4.51 9.29 -35.15
C ALA A 253 -4.75 10.63 -34.42
N GLU A 254 -5.97 11.17 -34.40
CA GLU A 254 -6.31 12.47 -33.81
C GLU A 254 -7.09 12.34 -32.48
N GLY A 255 -7.59 11.16 -32.14
CA GLY A 255 -8.20 10.89 -30.85
C GLY A 255 -7.17 10.42 -29.82
N LYS A 256 -6.81 11.29 -28.86
CA LYS A 256 -6.03 10.90 -27.67
C LYS A 256 -6.86 9.98 -26.76
N LEU A 257 -7.01 8.72 -27.15
CA LEU A 257 -7.39 7.66 -26.19
C LEU A 257 -6.32 7.64 -25.09
N PRO A 258 -6.71 7.64 -23.80
CA PRO A 258 -5.76 7.61 -22.70
C PRO A 258 -4.92 6.33 -22.79
N GLY A 259 -3.61 6.44 -22.54
CA GLY A 259 -2.63 5.39 -22.84
C GLY A 259 -2.95 4.00 -22.24
N TRP A 260 -3.70 3.94 -21.15
CA TRP A 260 -4.12 2.69 -20.51
C TRP A 260 -5.10 1.86 -21.38
N LEU A 261 -5.96 2.49 -22.19
CA LEU A 261 -6.88 1.79 -23.09
C LEU A 261 -6.13 1.17 -24.28
N LYS A 262 -5.08 1.83 -24.79
CA LYS A 262 -4.21 1.26 -25.83
C LYS A 262 -3.47 0.01 -25.36
N ILE A 263 -3.12 -0.05 -24.08
CA ILE A 263 -2.45 -1.22 -23.47
C ILE A 263 -3.41 -2.42 -23.42
N LEU A 264 -4.68 -2.21 -23.05
CA LEU A 264 -5.67 -3.27 -22.93
C LEU A 264 -6.12 -3.84 -24.29
N THR A 265 -6.26 -3.02 -25.34
CA THR A 265 -6.86 -3.47 -26.61
C THR A 265 -5.84 -3.76 -27.73
N CYS A 266 -4.70 -3.06 -27.79
CA CYS A 266 -3.69 -3.25 -28.85
C CYS A 266 -2.47 -4.07 -28.42
N GLY A 267 -2.19 -4.20 -27.12
CA GLY A 267 -1.02 -4.94 -26.63
C GLY A 267 -1.00 -6.43 -27.03
N LEU A 268 -2.18 -7.01 -27.25
CA LEU A 268 -2.36 -8.43 -27.62
C LEU A 268 -2.20 -8.70 -29.13
N VAL A 269 -2.21 -7.66 -29.97
CA VAL A 269 -2.29 -7.80 -31.43
C VAL A 269 -1.16 -7.03 -32.12
N THR A 270 0.07 -7.26 -31.68
CA THR A 270 1.26 -6.72 -32.34
C THR A 270 1.90 -7.78 -33.24
N ASP A 271 2.14 -7.43 -34.50
CA ASP A 271 2.87 -8.27 -35.46
C ASP A 271 4.35 -8.39 -35.06
N ALA A 272 4.97 -9.54 -35.34
CA ALA A 272 6.37 -9.79 -35.01
C ALA A 272 7.30 -8.80 -35.71
N VAL A 273 6.96 -8.40 -36.94
CA VAL A 273 7.73 -7.41 -37.72
C VAL A 273 7.75 -6.04 -37.03
N THR A 274 6.60 -5.56 -36.55
CA THR A 274 6.52 -4.26 -35.86
C THR A 274 7.31 -4.28 -34.55
N VAL A 275 7.22 -5.37 -33.77
CA VAL A 275 8.02 -5.51 -32.54
C VAL A 275 9.53 -5.57 -32.85
N TYR A 276 9.93 -6.19 -33.97
CA TYR A 276 11.31 -6.19 -34.42
C TYR A 276 11.80 -4.80 -34.82
N GLU A 277 11.00 -4.03 -35.57
CA GLU A 277 11.32 -2.65 -35.94
C GLU A 277 11.48 -1.75 -34.70
N GLU A 278 10.57 -1.85 -33.74
CA GLU A 278 10.67 -1.16 -32.44
C GLU A 278 11.94 -1.56 -31.69
N TYR A 279 12.28 -2.86 -31.67
CA TYR A 279 13.50 -3.38 -31.04
C TYR A 279 14.77 -2.78 -31.66
N VAL A 280 14.88 -2.74 -32.99
CA VAL A 280 16.05 -2.17 -33.70
C VAL A 280 16.16 -0.65 -33.50
N ALA A 281 15.02 0.05 -33.52
CA ALA A 281 14.99 1.48 -33.22
C ALA A 281 15.47 1.76 -31.78
N LEU A 282 15.06 0.92 -30.83
CA LEU A 282 15.49 1.02 -29.44
C LEU A 282 16.97 0.69 -29.25
N GLU A 283 17.53 -0.27 -30.00
CA GLU A 283 18.96 -0.59 -29.98
C GLU A 283 19.80 0.63 -30.42
N THR A 284 19.40 1.29 -31.51
CA THR A 284 20.03 2.54 -31.95
C THR A 284 19.92 3.64 -30.89
N TYR A 285 18.77 3.75 -30.23
CA TYR A 285 18.57 4.72 -29.14
C TYR A 285 19.46 4.43 -27.93
N ILE A 286 19.61 3.16 -27.55
CA ILE A 286 20.53 2.73 -26.48
C ILE A 286 21.97 3.08 -26.83
N GLU A 287 22.39 2.87 -28.07
CA GLU A 287 23.73 3.29 -28.52
C GLU A 287 23.93 4.80 -28.34
N THR A 288 22.95 5.62 -28.74
CA THR A 288 23.03 7.07 -28.56
C THR A 288 23.10 7.48 -27.09
N LEU A 289 22.36 6.81 -26.21
CA LEU A 289 22.38 7.07 -24.77
C LEU A 289 23.69 6.60 -24.13
N SER A 290 24.22 5.43 -24.52
CA SER A 290 25.47 4.90 -23.94
C SER A 290 26.71 5.75 -24.21
N GLN A 291 26.67 6.61 -25.23
CA GLN A 291 27.74 7.55 -25.55
C GLN A 291 27.62 8.89 -24.78
N GLN A 292 26.52 9.12 -24.05
CA GLN A 292 26.36 10.34 -23.26
C GLN A 292 27.18 10.25 -21.97
N ASN A 293 27.75 11.40 -21.58
CA ASN A 293 28.35 11.54 -20.25
C ASN A 293 27.23 11.82 -19.26
N TYR A 294 27.20 11.04 -18.18
CA TYR A 294 26.22 11.17 -17.11
C TYR A 294 26.90 11.69 -15.85
N GLU A 295 26.23 12.60 -15.15
CA GLU A 295 26.65 13.10 -13.85
C GLU A 295 26.41 12.05 -12.76
N VAL A 296 27.20 12.11 -11.69
CA VAL A 296 26.98 11.26 -10.50
C VAL A 296 25.77 11.80 -9.74
N THR A 297 24.90 10.90 -9.27
CA THR A 297 23.76 11.25 -8.42
C THR A 297 23.96 10.78 -7.00
N ASP A 298 24.33 9.51 -6.85
CA ASP A 298 24.43 8.84 -5.57
C ASP A 298 25.71 8.01 -5.53
N VAL A 299 26.31 7.88 -4.35
CA VAL A 299 27.54 7.10 -4.16
C VAL A 299 27.34 6.06 -3.07
N PHE A 300 27.48 4.79 -3.43
CA PHE A 300 27.43 3.67 -2.51
C PHE A 300 28.83 3.26 -2.11
N ILE A 301 29.06 3.11 -0.81
CA ILE A 301 30.39 2.89 -0.25
C ILE A 301 30.29 1.70 0.67
N THR A 302 31.04 0.64 0.34
CA THR A 302 31.05 -0.61 1.10
C THR A 302 32.37 -0.74 1.84
N PHE A 303 32.29 -0.84 3.16
CA PHE A 303 33.41 -1.05 4.07
C PHE A 303 33.76 -2.54 4.18
N GLU A 304 34.96 -2.86 4.64
CA GLU A 304 35.34 -4.23 4.97
C GLU A 304 34.60 -4.74 6.22
N ASN A 305 34.34 -3.84 7.18
CA ASN A 305 33.71 -4.14 8.46
C ASN A 305 32.47 -3.26 8.70
N GLU A 306 31.47 -3.82 9.37
CA GLU A 306 30.28 -3.09 9.87
C GLU A 306 30.66 -1.92 10.79
N SER A 307 31.75 -2.04 11.56
CA SER A 307 32.25 -0.95 12.41
C SER A 307 32.60 0.30 11.60
N GLY A 308 33.15 0.15 10.40
CA GLY A 308 33.47 1.26 9.51
C GLY A 308 32.21 1.98 9.01
N GLN A 309 31.18 1.22 8.66
CA GLN A 309 29.88 1.72 8.25
C GLN A 309 29.21 2.53 9.38
N ARG A 310 29.11 1.95 10.58
CA ARG A 310 28.50 2.61 11.75
C ARG A 310 29.27 3.87 12.16
N LEU A 311 30.60 3.84 12.11
CA LEU A 311 31.44 5.00 12.44
C LEU A 311 31.25 6.13 11.42
N ALA A 312 31.14 5.81 10.13
CA ALA A 312 30.86 6.79 9.10
C ALA A 312 29.48 7.44 9.31
N LEU A 313 28.44 6.63 9.52
CA LEU A 313 27.08 7.12 9.82
C LEU A 313 27.06 8.00 11.06
N GLN A 314 27.71 7.58 12.15
CA GLN A 314 27.75 8.34 13.40
C GLN A 314 28.48 9.68 13.25
N LYS A 315 29.59 9.72 12.49
CA LYS A 315 30.34 10.98 12.27
C LYS A 315 29.59 11.93 11.34
N LEU A 316 28.80 11.41 10.41
CA LEU A 316 28.03 12.17 9.43
C LEU A 316 26.57 12.39 9.83
N ASP A 317 26.16 11.98 11.03
CA ASP A 317 24.83 12.23 11.60
C ASP A 317 24.65 13.72 11.95
N VAL A 318 24.42 14.50 10.90
CA VAL A 318 24.15 15.93 10.98
C VAL A 318 22.68 16.16 10.62
N GLY A 319 21.98 16.97 11.41
CA GLY A 319 20.56 17.20 11.18
C GLY A 319 20.25 17.68 9.76
N SER A 320 19.23 17.08 9.13
CA SER A 320 18.88 17.27 7.70
C SER A 320 18.68 18.73 7.29
N TYR A 321 18.28 19.60 8.23
CA TYR A 321 18.15 21.03 7.97
C TYR A 321 19.50 21.71 7.67
N ASN A 322 20.57 21.31 8.35
CA ASN A 322 21.91 21.85 8.12
C ASN A 322 22.48 21.37 6.79
N ILE A 323 22.21 20.11 6.42
CA ILE A 323 22.56 19.52 5.12
C ILE A 323 21.84 20.29 4.00
N MET A 324 20.52 20.41 4.08
CA MET A 324 19.71 21.10 3.07
C MET A 324 20.10 22.58 2.89
N ARG A 325 20.54 23.26 3.95
CA ARG A 325 21.01 24.66 3.87
C ARG A 325 22.51 24.80 3.67
N GLN A 326 23.26 23.70 3.62
CA GLN A 326 24.73 23.69 3.57
C GLN A 326 25.36 24.63 4.62
N HIS A 327 24.84 24.59 5.85
CA HIS A 327 25.33 25.40 6.97
C HIS A 327 26.56 24.75 7.63
N THR A 328 27.76 25.15 7.20
CA THR A 328 29.04 24.56 7.65
C THR A 328 29.65 25.21 8.89
N SER A 329 29.06 26.29 9.42
CA SER A 329 29.69 27.14 10.46
C SER A 329 29.96 26.46 11.81
N HIS A 330 29.23 25.38 12.11
CA HIS A 330 29.37 24.62 13.37
C HIS A 330 29.87 23.19 13.14
N VAL A 331 30.17 22.82 11.90
CA VAL A 331 30.59 21.47 11.53
C VAL A 331 32.13 21.41 11.50
N PRO A 332 32.75 20.43 12.17
CA PRO A 332 34.18 20.17 12.07
C PRO A 332 34.66 20.04 10.61
N GLN A 333 35.83 20.60 10.30
CA GLN A 333 36.36 20.66 8.92
C GLN A 333 36.74 19.29 8.33
N ASP A 334 37.00 18.29 9.17
CA ASP A 334 37.30 16.92 8.80
C ASP A 334 36.10 16.17 8.20
N ILE A 335 34.89 16.60 8.53
CA ILE A 335 33.63 16.03 8.02
C ILE A 335 33.28 16.62 6.64
N LEU A 336 33.78 17.80 6.29
CA LEU A 336 33.44 18.47 5.04
C LEU A 336 34.13 17.78 3.84
N PHE A 337 33.37 17.56 2.78
CA PHE A 337 33.84 16.86 1.58
C PHE A 337 34.42 17.82 0.54
N GLY A 338 35.53 17.40 -0.08
CA GLY A 338 36.17 18.12 -1.18
C GLY A 338 36.75 19.49 -0.81
N ALA A 339 37.19 20.22 -1.83
CA ALA A 339 37.71 21.58 -1.69
C ALA A 339 36.60 22.60 -1.40
N ASP A 340 35.39 22.33 -1.88
CA ASP A 340 34.22 23.19 -1.75
C ASP A 340 33.53 23.07 -0.38
N GLN A 341 34.05 22.20 0.50
CA GLN A 341 33.58 22.02 1.87
C GLN A 341 32.07 21.71 1.95
N VAL A 342 31.61 20.78 1.10
CA VAL A 342 30.20 20.38 1.04
C VAL A 342 29.89 19.43 2.19
N LEU A 343 28.74 19.64 2.84
CA LEU A 343 28.21 18.69 3.81
C LEU A 343 27.40 17.63 3.07
N LEU A 344 27.77 16.37 3.23
CA LEU A 344 27.15 15.23 2.57
C LEU A 344 25.94 14.72 3.37
N SER A 345 24.86 14.37 2.66
CA SER A 345 23.75 13.57 3.14
C SER A 345 24.11 12.10 3.04
N VAL A 346 24.35 11.46 4.17
CA VAL A 346 24.69 10.04 4.23
C VAL A 346 23.64 9.29 5.03
N SER A 347 23.16 8.19 4.48
CA SER A 347 22.24 7.28 5.13
C SER A 347 22.62 5.83 4.87
N GLU A 348 21.92 4.95 5.57
CA GLU A 348 21.96 3.52 5.29
C GLU A 348 21.22 3.23 3.97
N PRO A 349 21.82 2.47 3.03
CA PRO A 349 21.19 2.18 1.75
C PRO A 349 20.16 1.07 1.90
N ALA A 350 19.09 1.13 1.11
CA ALA A 350 18.24 -0.05 0.93
C ALA A 350 19.03 -1.20 0.27
N GLU A 351 18.55 -2.43 0.42
CA GLU A 351 19.13 -3.58 -0.27
C GLU A 351 19.28 -3.34 -1.80
N PRO A 352 20.34 -3.86 -2.45
CA PRO A 352 20.55 -3.68 -3.89
C PRO A 352 19.37 -4.16 -4.78
N SER A 353 18.61 -5.12 -4.27
CA SER A 353 17.40 -5.68 -4.89
C SER A 353 16.19 -4.74 -4.80
N ALA A 354 16.14 -3.92 -3.75
CA ALA A 354 15.07 -2.96 -3.47
C ALA A 354 15.32 -1.59 -4.12
N ILE A 355 16.59 -1.24 -4.40
CA ILE A 355 16.93 0.02 -5.07
C ILE A 355 16.34 0.06 -6.49
N ARG A 356 15.62 1.14 -6.78
CA ARG A 356 15.03 1.41 -8.10
C ARG A 356 15.98 2.28 -8.91
N TRP A 357 17.03 1.65 -9.44
CA TRP A 357 18.09 2.29 -10.25
C TRP A 357 17.59 3.23 -11.37
N ALA A 358 16.44 2.92 -11.97
CA ALA A 358 15.84 3.72 -13.03
C ALA A 358 15.23 5.05 -12.56
N ASP A 359 14.92 5.16 -11.26
CA ASP A 359 14.23 6.29 -10.63
C ASP A 359 15.14 7.06 -9.67
N LEU A 360 16.34 6.55 -9.36
CA LEU A 360 17.31 7.16 -8.45
C LEU A 360 17.66 8.60 -8.85
N ALA A 361 17.90 8.82 -10.14
CA ALA A 361 18.31 10.12 -10.67
C ALA A 361 17.18 11.15 -10.87
N THR A 362 15.98 10.90 -10.33
CA THR A 362 14.85 11.79 -10.51
C THR A 362 14.90 12.99 -9.57
N ASP A 363 14.75 14.20 -10.11
CA ASP A 363 14.66 15.41 -9.30
C ASP A 363 13.51 15.34 -8.29
N TRP A 364 13.76 15.88 -7.09
CA TRP A 364 12.76 16.06 -6.04
C TRP A 364 11.45 16.67 -6.55
N MET A 365 11.51 17.68 -7.43
CA MET A 365 10.31 18.35 -7.93
C MET A 365 9.46 17.44 -8.83
N THR A 366 10.10 16.55 -9.58
CA THR A 366 9.41 15.54 -10.40
C THR A 366 8.78 14.47 -9.53
N ARG A 367 9.49 14.02 -8.49
CA ARG A 367 8.95 13.10 -7.48
C ARG A 367 7.71 13.69 -6.80
N LEU A 368 7.80 14.94 -6.34
CA LEU A 368 6.69 15.65 -5.70
C LEU A 368 5.48 15.79 -6.62
N LYS A 369 5.67 16.10 -7.91
CA LYS A 369 4.58 16.16 -8.90
C LYS A 369 3.88 14.81 -9.05
N GLY A 370 4.65 13.73 -9.14
CA GLY A 370 4.11 12.36 -9.21
C GLY A 370 3.28 12.01 -7.98
N LEU A 371 3.81 12.30 -6.78
CA LEU A 371 3.13 12.09 -5.50
C LEU A 371 1.85 12.93 -5.37
N CYS A 372 1.87 14.20 -5.75
CA CYS A 372 0.69 15.06 -5.72
C CYS A 372 -0.39 14.54 -6.69
N LEU A 373 0.00 14.17 -7.91
CA LEU A 373 -0.94 13.64 -8.90
C LEU A 373 -1.60 12.35 -8.42
N SER A 374 -0.81 11.41 -7.90
CA SER A 374 -1.32 10.13 -7.42
C SER A 374 -2.24 10.29 -6.20
N PHE A 375 -1.93 11.22 -5.31
CA PHE A 375 -2.77 11.56 -4.17
C PHE A 375 -4.10 12.19 -4.63
N ILE A 376 -4.07 13.12 -5.59
CA ILE A 376 -5.29 13.69 -6.19
C ILE A 376 -6.17 12.60 -6.80
N LEU A 377 -5.59 11.65 -7.55
CA LEU A 377 -6.34 10.52 -8.12
C LEU A 377 -6.95 9.62 -7.05
N THR A 378 -6.24 9.40 -5.93
CA THR A 378 -6.73 8.63 -4.79
C THR A 378 -7.91 9.33 -4.12
N ILE A 379 -7.82 10.65 -3.88
CA ILE A 379 -8.90 11.47 -3.31
C ILE A 379 -10.10 11.51 -4.25
N LEU A 380 -9.89 11.64 -5.56
CA LEU A 380 -10.96 11.57 -6.55
C LEU A 380 -11.69 10.23 -6.50
N GLY A 381 -10.95 9.12 -6.37
CA GLY A 381 -11.52 7.79 -6.17
C GLY A 381 -12.40 7.70 -4.92
N LEU A 382 -11.97 8.32 -3.81
CA LEU A 382 -12.77 8.41 -2.59
C LEU A 382 -14.05 9.23 -2.77
N ILE A 383 -13.97 10.38 -3.45
CA ILE A 383 -15.14 11.22 -3.72
C ILE A 383 -16.16 10.47 -4.59
N ILE A 384 -15.69 9.77 -5.63
CA ILE A 384 -16.55 8.95 -6.49
C ILE A 384 -17.19 7.83 -5.66
N SER A 385 -16.42 7.18 -4.78
CA SER A 385 -16.95 6.14 -3.91
C SER A 385 -18.04 6.66 -2.97
N ALA A 386 -17.78 7.81 -2.32
CA ALA A 386 -18.74 8.47 -1.43
C ALA A 386 -20.02 8.86 -2.18
N PHE A 387 -19.87 9.41 -3.39
CA PHE A 387 -21.01 9.76 -4.23
C PHE A 387 -21.85 8.53 -4.59
N ILE A 388 -21.22 7.41 -4.97
CA ILE A 388 -21.97 6.19 -5.28
C ILE A 388 -22.68 5.66 -4.05
N VAL A 389 -22.01 5.59 -2.89
CA VAL A 389 -22.62 5.14 -1.64
C VAL A 389 -23.83 6.00 -1.25
N SER A 390 -23.75 7.32 -1.47
CA SER A 390 -24.86 8.24 -1.16
C SER A 390 -26.14 8.01 -1.98
N GLN A 391 -26.08 7.20 -3.05
CA GLN A 391 -27.20 6.92 -3.95
C GLN A 391 -27.80 5.51 -3.77
N GLN A 392 -27.25 4.69 -2.87
CA GLN A 392 -27.62 3.27 -2.72
C GLN A 392 -28.35 3.00 -1.40
N ASN A 393 -29.12 1.91 -1.35
CA ASN A 393 -29.78 1.45 -0.13
C ASN A 393 -28.85 0.53 0.70
N GLY A 394 -29.10 0.38 2.01
CA GLY A 394 -28.16 -0.19 2.99
C GLY A 394 -27.44 -1.49 2.57
N ALA A 395 -28.17 -2.51 2.12
CA ALA A 395 -27.56 -3.78 1.68
C ALA A 395 -26.66 -3.64 0.43
N GLU A 396 -27.02 -2.76 -0.50
CA GLU A 396 -26.25 -2.48 -1.72
C GLU A 396 -24.96 -1.72 -1.39
N VAL A 397 -25.01 -0.84 -0.39
CA VAL A 397 -23.84 -0.11 0.14
C VAL A 397 -22.79 -1.09 0.66
N ALA A 398 -23.18 -2.07 1.47
CA ALA A 398 -22.25 -3.04 2.06
C ALA A 398 -21.52 -3.87 0.99
N LEU A 399 -22.27 -4.37 -0.01
CA LEU A 399 -21.69 -5.12 -1.12
C LEU A 399 -20.76 -4.26 -1.98
N TYR A 400 -21.16 -3.01 -2.26
CA TYR A 400 -20.35 -2.07 -3.02
C TYR A 400 -19.03 -1.74 -2.30
N ILE A 401 -19.07 -1.48 -1.00
CA ILE A 401 -17.87 -1.19 -0.20
C ILE A 401 -16.91 -2.37 -0.22
N ALA A 402 -17.41 -3.59 0.00
CA ALA A 402 -16.59 -4.80 -0.06
C ALA A 402 -15.94 -4.99 -1.44
N LEU A 403 -16.69 -4.76 -2.52
CA LEU A 403 -16.19 -4.83 -3.90
C LEU A 403 -15.11 -3.76 -4.15
N MET A 404 -15.34 -2.52 -3.73
CA MET A 404 -14.38 -1.42 -3.88
C MET A 404 -13.10 -1.67 -3.07
N ASN A 405 -13.20 -2.18 -1.85
CA ASN A 405 -12.04 -2.52 -1.01
C ASN A 405 -11.20 -3.67 -1.60
N GLY A 406 -11.82 -4.53 -2.41
CA GLY A 406 -11.15 -5.56 -3.20
C GLY A 406 -10.48 -5.02 -4.47
N ILE A 407 -11.16 -4.14 -5.23
CA ILE A 407 -10.66 -3.61 -6.52
C ILE A 407 -9.62 -2.50 -6.32
N PHE A 408 -9.80 -1.63 -5.34
CA PHE A 408 -9.01 -0.42 -5.19
C PHE A 408 -7.50 -0.66 -5.03
N PRO A 409 -7.00 -1.69 -4.30
CA PRO A 409 -5.58 -2.00 -4.27
C PRO A 409 -4.94 -2.20 -5.65
N PHE A 410 -5.67 -2.79 -6.61
CA PHE A 410 -5.19 -2.94 -7.99
C PHE A 410 -5.11 -1.60 -8.73
N LEU A 411 -6.09 -0.72 -8.51
CA LEU A 411 -6.07 0.64 -9.03
C LEU A 411 -4.91 1.44 -8.42
N CYS A 412 -4.69 1.34 -7.11
CA CYS A 412 -3.56 1.99 -6.43
C CYS A 412 -2.22 1.54 -6.98
N ARG A 413 -2.01 0.24 -7.25
CA ARG A 413 -0.78 -0.24 -7.89
C ARG A 413 -0.53 0.46 -9.23
N THR A 414 -1.60 0.69 -10.00
CA THR A 414 -1.52 1.42 -11.27
C THR A 414 -1.23 2.90 -11.06
N ILE A 415 -1.86 3.52 -10.07
CA ILE A 415 -1.68 4.93 -9.70
C ILE A 415 -0.24 5.19 -9.21
N VAL A 416 0.28 4.32 -8.35
CA VAL A 416 1.64 4.43 -7.79
C VAL A 416 2.71 4.24 -8.87
N ASN A 417 2.41 3.62 -10.01
CA ASN A 417 3.36 3.57 -11.14
C ASN A 417 3.61 4.94 -11.79
N PHE A 418 2.79 5.95 -11.50
CA PHE A 418 3.07 7.34 -11.90
C PHE A 418 4.00 8.06 -10.92
N GLU A 419 4.25 7.47 -9.76
CA GLU A 419 5.19 7.99 -8.78
C GLU A 419 6.61 7.48 -9.10
N THR A 420 7.60 8.24 -8.64
CA THR A 420 9.01 7.86 -8.73
C THR A 420 9.54 7.77 -7.30
N HIS A 421 10.14 6.62 -6.99
CA HIS A 421 10.64 6.28 -5.66
C HIS A 421 12.08 5.76 -5.81
N PRO A 422 13.00 6.13 -4.92
CA PRO A 422 14.39 5.68 -4.98
C PRO A 422 14.53 4.18 -4.67
N ASP A 423 13.64 3.64 -3.83
CA ASP A 423 13.60 2.22 -3.47
C ASP A 423 12.16 1.67 -3.47
N GLU A 424 12.06 0.35 -3.41
CA GLU A 424 10.78 -0.39 -3.43
C GLU A 424 10.06 -0.35 -2.07
N GLY A 425 10.76 -0.09 -0.97
CA GLY A 425 10.20 0.11 0.36
C GLY A 425 9.34 1.37 0.41
N ASP A 426 9.88 2.50 -0.03
CA ASP A 426 9.17 3.78 -0.16
C ASP A 426 7.94 3.67 -1.08
N ARG A 427 8.10 2.98 -2.21
CA ARG A 427 6.97 2.70 -3.13
C ARG A 427 5.89 1.86 -2.46
N SER A 428 6.30 0.83 -1.71
CA SER A 428 5.38 -0.07 -1.01
C SER A 428 4.66 0.65 0.13
N LEU A 429 5.36 1.52 0.86
CA LEU A 429 4.80 2.37 1.91
C LEU A 429 3.79 3.36 1.33
N SER A 430 4.12 4.00 0.21
CA SER A 430 3.22 4.90 -0.51
C SER A 430 1.94 4.18 -0.98
N LEU A 431 2.08 2.96 -1.52
CA LEU A 431 0.96 2.10 -1.89
C LEU A 431 0.11 1.73 -0.67
N TYR A 432 0.75 1.29 0.41
CA TYR A 432 0.11 0.90 1.66
C TYR A 432 -0.71 2.04 2.26
N TRP A 433 -0.14 3.25 2.35
CA TRP A 433 -0.84 4.42 2.87
C TRP A 433 -2.08 4.77 2.07
N LYS A 434 -2.01 4.72 0.73
CA LYS A 434 -3.16 5.02 -0.13
C LYS A 434 -4.27 3.99 0.01
N VAL A 435 -3.92 2.71 0.05
CA VAL A 435 -4.89 1.62 0.27
C VAL A 435 -5.52 1.73 1.65
N THR A 436 -4.72 2.01 2.68
CA THR A 436 -5.19 2.13 4.07
C THR A 436 -6.09 3.35 4.24
N LEU A 437 -5.69 4.51 3.72
CA LEU A 437 -6.50 5.72 3.72
C LEU A 437 -7.83 5.47 3.00
N PHE A 438 -7.79 4.83 1.83
CA PHE A 438 -9.02 4.52 1.10
C PHE A 438 -9.93 3.60 1.89
N ARG A 439 -9.42 2.48 2.42
CA ARG A 439 -10.22 1.54 3.22
C ARG A 439 -10.80 2.19 4.46
N TRP A 440 -9.99 2.97 5.18
CA TRP A 440 -10.45 3.66 6.38
C TRP A 440 -11.56 4.67 6.08
N VAL A 441 -11.38 5.52 5.06
CA VAL A 441 -12.42 6.49 4.68
C VAL A 441 -13.66 5.77 4.12
N ASN A 442 -13.47 4.79 3.23
CA ASN A 442 -14.56 4.10 2.54
C ASN A 442 -15.40 3.23 3.48
N THR A 443 -14.78 2.53 4.43
CA THR A 443 -15.47 1.64 5.38
C THR A 443 -15.95 2.37 6.63
N ALA A 444 -15.20 3.32 7.17
CA ALA A 444 -15.60 3.97 8.44
C ALA A 444 -16.26 5.34 8.19
N VAL A 445 -15.58 6.23 7.49
CA VAL A 445 -16.01 7.65 7.40
C VAL A 445 -17.25 7.80 6.50
N ILE A 446 -17.27 7.16 5.33
CA ILE A 446 -18.39 7.26 4.39
C ILE A 446 -19.65 6.64 4.99
N ILE A 447 -19.55 5.46 5.59
CA ILE A 447 -20.71 4.82 6.22
C ILE A 447 -21.23 5.69 7.37
N PHE A 448 -20.34 6.16 8.25
CA PHE A 448 -20.73 7.06 9.34
C PHE A 448 -21.40 8.36 8.85
N ALA A 449 -20.92 8.93 7.75
CA ALA A 449 -21.50 10.15 7.18
C ALA A 449 -22.82 9.90 6.42
N ALA A 450 -22.98 8.72 5.83
CA ALA A 450 -24.17 8.34 5.07
C ALA A 450 -25.30 7.85 5.97
N THR A 451 -24.99 7.22 7.11
CA THR A 451 -25.99 6.71 8.03
C THR A 451 -26.38 7.78 9.06
N PRO A 452 -27.63 8.28 9.04
CA PRO A 452 -28.11 9.17 10.10
C PRO A 452 -27.97 8.53 11.49
N PHE A 453 -27.65 9.37 12.49
CA PHE A 453 -27.40 8.90 13.86
C PHE A 453 -28.59 8.11 14.45
N THR A 454 -29.82 8.44 14.06
CA THR A 454 -31.04 7.75 14.52
C THR A 454 -31.10 6.29 14.10
N HIS A 455 -30.54 5.96 12.93
CA HIS A 455 -30.41 4.62 12.36
C HIS A 455 -29.09 3.93 12.73
N SER A 456 -28.32 4.52 13.64
CA SER A 456 -27.03 3.92 14.04
C SER A 456 -27.17 2.79 15.04
N LEU A 457 -28.30 2.72 15.76
CA LEU A 457 -28.50 1.84 16.91
C LEU A 457 -29.75 0.96 16.83
N SER A 458 -30.60 1.07 15.81
CA SER A 458 -31.74 0.17 15.68
C SER A 458 -31.32 -1.21 15.16
N ASP A 459 -32.18 -2.20 15.40
CA ASP A 459 -31.94 -3.61 15.06
C ASP A 459 -32.46 -3.96 13.66
N ASN A 460 -32.83 -2.97 12.84
CA ASN A 460 -33.24 -3.24 11.48
C ASN A 460 -32.01 -3.66 10.66
N ASP A 461 -32.23 -4.54 9.71
CA ASP A 461 -31.17 -5.07 8.84
C ASP A 461 -30.42 -4.00 8.03
N ASP A 462 -31.01 -2.80 7.89
CA ASP A 462 -30.47 -1.66 7.16
C ASP A 462 -29.69 -0.66 8.04
N ASP A 463 -29.63 -0.89 9.34
CA ASP A 463 -28.98 0.01 10.30
C ASP A 463 -27.45 -0.15 10.31
N LEU A 464 -26.77 0.82 10.92
CA LEU A 464 -25.31 0.95 10.87
C LEU A 464 -24.58 -0.28 11.40
N ILE A 465 -24.95 -0.76 12.58
CA ILE A 465 -24.23 -1.84 13.27
C ILE A 465 -24.34 -3.16 12.50
N PRO A 466 -25.54 -3.66 12.12
CA PRO A 466 -25.65 -4.87 11.30
C PRO A 466 -24.92 -4.74 9.96
N SER A 467 -24.99 -3.57 9.32
CA SER A 467 -24.30 -3.30 8.05
C SER A 467 -22.78 -3.36 8.19
N ILE A 468 -22.21 -2.67 9.19
CA ILE A 468 -20.79 -2.70 9.50
C ILE A 468 -20.34 -4.12 9.86
N TYR A 469 -21.11 -4.84 10.68
CA TYR A 469 -20.81 -6.22 11.05
C TYR A 469 -20.78 -7.14 9.83
N ARG A 470 -21.75 -7.03 8.91
CA ARG A 470 -21.75 -7.80 7.66
C ARG A 470 -20.53 -7.49 6.80
N ILE A 471 -20.13 -6.23 6.69
CA ILE A 471 -18.93 -5.82 5.96
C ILE A 471 -17.69 -6.44 6.61
N PHE A 472 -17.52 -6.29 7.93
CA PHE A 472 -16.37 -6.87 8.63
C PHE A 472 -16.34 -8.39 8.53
N PHE A 473 -17.47 -9.07 8.71
CA PHE A 473 -17.55 -10.52 8.61
C PHE A 473 -17.25 -10.99 7.18
N ALA A 474 -17.79 -10.30 6.17
CA ALA A 474 -17.49 -10.57 4.78
C ALA A 474 -16.00 -10.34 4.48
N GLU A 475 -15.39 -9.26 4.95
CA GLU A 475 -13.96 -9.00 4.74
C GLU A 475 -13.07 -10.00 5.49
N LEU A 476 -13.39 -10.31 6.75
CA LEU A 476 -12.64 -11.23 7.61
C LEU A 476 -12.63 -12.66 7.06
N LEU A 477 -13.71 -13.10 6.41
CA LEU A 477 -13.77 -14.44 5.82
C LEU A 477 -13.44 -14.45 4.34
N ALA A 478 -14.05 -13.57 3.54
CA ALA A 478 -13.91 -13.61 2.09
C ALA A 478 -12.49 -13.22 1.65
N ALA A 479 -11.86 -12.21 2.26
CA ALA A 479 -10.52 -11.81 1.82
C ALA A 479 -9.47 -12.90 2.09
N PRO A 480 -9.35 -13.48 3.31
CA PRO A 480 -8.46 -14.62 3.53
C PRO A 480 -8.85 -15.86 2.71
N ALA A 481 -10.14 -16.14 2.51
CA ALA A 481 -10.56 -17.26 1.66
C ALA A 481 -10.17 -17.07 0.19
N ILE A 482 -10.30 -15.85 -0.35
CA ILE A 482 -9.87 -15.52 -1.72
C ILE A 482 -8.34 -15.60 -1.83
N ILE A 483 -7.60 -15.08 -0.85
CA ILE A 483 -6.13 -15.16 -0.83
C ILE A 483 -5.67 -16.62 -0.71
N LEU A 484 -6.27 -17.40 0.18
CA LEU A 484 -5.93 -18.81 0.41
C LEU A 484 -6.29 -19.68 -0.80
N SER A 485 -7.42 -19.40 -1.45
CA SER A 485 -7.84 -20.12 -2.65
C SER A 485 -7.08 -19.69 -3.90
N ASP A 486 -6.36 -18.56 -3.86
CA ASP A 486 -5.55 -18.00 -4.95
C ASP A 486 -6.08 -18.34 -6.36
N PRO A 487 -7.33 -17.96 -6.68
CA PRO A 487 -7.98 -18.43 -7.89
C PRO A 487 -7.25 -17.95 -9.15
N LEU A 488 -6.64 -16.76 -9.08
CA LEU A 488 -5.87 -16.20 -10.18
C LEU A 488 -4.54 -16.94 -10.35
N GLY A 489 -3.78 -17.18 -9.27
CA GLY A 489 -2.52 -17.91 -9.39
C GLY A 489 -2.75 -19.38 -9.76
N HIS A 490 -3.84 -20.03 -9.33
CA HIS A 490 -4.20 -21.35 -9.85
C HIS A 490 -4.56 -21.32 -11.34
N PHE A 491 -5.31 -20.31 -11.80
CA PHE A 491 -5.60 -20.12 -13.21
C PHE A 491 -4.31 -19.91 -14.02
N GLU A 492 -3.39 -19.08 -13.53
CA GLU A 492 -2.11 -18.83 -14.18
C GLU A 492 -1.25 -20.09 -14.23
N ARG A 493 -1.12 -20.82 -13.11
CA ARG A 493 -0.27 -22.02 -12.99
C ARG A 493 -0.82 -23.23 -13.75
N HIS A 494 -2.14 -23.44 -13.74
CA HIS A 494 -2.74 -24.65 -14.32
C HIS A 494 -3.34 -24.44 -15.72
N ILE A 495 -3.74 -23.23 -16.08
CA ILE A 495 -4.34 -22.94 -17.40
C ILE A 495 -3.38 -22.15 -18.27
N MET A 496 -2.85 -21.02 -17.78
CA MET A 496 -2.00 -20.16 -18.61
C MET A 496 -0.63 -20.80 -18.87
N ALA A 497 0.06 -21.28 -17.83
CA ALA A 497 1.41 -21.81 -17.97
C ALA A 497 1.49 -22.99 -18.95
N PRO A 498 0.62 -24.04 -18.89
CA PRO A 498 0.75 -25.17 -19.81
C PRO A 498 0.31 -24.86 -21.25
N ARG A 499 -0.59 -23.87 -21.43
CA ARG A 499 -1.19 -23.59 -22.75
C ARG A 499 -0.53 -22.44 -23.51
N TYR A 500 -0.02 -21.45 -22.79
CA TYR A 500 0.49 -20.22 -23.39
C TYR A 500 2.01 -20.04 -23.21
N ALA A 501 2.63 -20.65 -22.19
CA ALA A 501 4.07 -20.56 -22.05
C ALA A 501 4.77 -21.42 -23.10
N LYS A 502 5.65 -20.79 -23.88
CA LYS A 502 6.48 -21.46 -24.89
C LYS A 502 7.88 -21.74 -24.39
N THR A 503 8.28 -21.10 -23.29
CA THR A 503 9.62 -21.20 -22.69
C THR A 503 9.56 -21.54 -21.20
N GLN A 504 10.62 -22.15 -20.67
CA GLN A 504 10.70 -22.46 -19.23
C GLN A 504 10.64 -21.18 -18.37
N ASP A 505 11.24 -20.09 -18.82
CA ASP A 505 11.20 -18.80 -18.12
C ASP A 505 9.78 -18.25 -18.03
N GLU A 506 8.94 -18.47 -19.05
CA GLU A 506 7.52 -18.12 -19.00
C GLU A 506 6.75 -18.97 -18.01
N ILE A 507 6.98 -20.28 -18.02
CA ILE A 507 6.39 -21.18 -17.02
C ILE A 507 6.78 -20.69 -15.63
N ASN A 508 8.06 -20.41 -15.40
CA ASN A 508 8.56 -19.88 -14.14
C ASN A 508 7.91 -18.52 -13.80
N SER A 509 7.63 -17.66 -14.79
CA SER A 509 6.95 -16.38 -14.54
C SER A 509 5.50 -16.53 -14.09
N TYR A 510 4.77 -17.52 -14.61
CA TYR A 510 3.42 -17.86 -14.14
C TYR A 510 3.41 -18.59 -12.79
N MET A 511 4.56 -19.11 -12.35
CA MET A 511 4.72 -19.81 -11.07
C MET A 511 5.23 -18.90 -9.94
N ARG A 512 5.55 -17.63 -10.24
CA ARG A 512 5.95 -16.61 -9.23
C ARG A 512 4.75 -15.90 -8.59
N GLY A 513 3.53 -16.24 -9.04
CA GLY A 513 2.27 -15.67 -8.55
C GLY A 513 1.89 -16.13 -7.16
#